data_AF-A0A8T7C715-F1
#
_entry.id   AF-A0A8T7C715-F1
#
_cell.length_a   1.000
_cell.length_b   1.000
_cell.length_c   1.000
_cell.angle_alpha   90.00
_cell.angle_beta   90.00
_cell.angle_gamma   90.00
#
_symmetry.space_group_name_H-M   'P 1'
#
loop_
_entity.id
_entity.type
_entity.pdbx_description
1 polymer ?
#
loop_
_entity_poly.entity_id
_entity_poly.type
_entity_poly.pdbx_seq_one_letter_code
_entity_poly.pdbx_strand_id
1 'polypeptide(L)'
;PTCQGQIWPEADFAEGFVIWRELGVDYEGGVLHMSARVAIHLAHRIGAVVTFLVLGSIFILLMRAPFNAGLRAAAGVAGVLLLIQLGLGIGIVLTHLPLAGATAHNAVAALLLLSIVTLNHLARPKKLSP
;
A
#
# COMPACT_ATOMS: atom_id res chain seq x y z
N PRO A 1 10.99 -7.99 10.35
CA PRO A 1 10.67 -7.87 8.91
C PRO A 1 11.95 -7.81 8.05
N THR A 2 12.65 -8.93 7.92
CA THR A 2 13.89 -9.01 7.14
C THR A 2 13.58 -9.14 5.65
N CYS A 3 14.42 -8.60 4.77
CA CYS A 3 14.46 -8.83 3.33
C CYS A 3 15.72 -9.65 3.07
N GLN A 4 15.57 -10.87 2.53
CA GLN A 4 16.69 -11.81 2.37
C GLN A 4 17.50 -12.04 3.67
N GLY A 5 16.81 -12.14 4.82
CA GLY A 5 17.47 -12.35 6.11
C GLY A 5 18.08 -11.10 6.77
N GLN A 6 18.14 -9.95 6.09
CA GLN A 6 18.65 -8.69 6.66
C GLN A 6 17.57 -7.62 6.78
N ILE A 7 17.71 -6.70 7.75
CA ILE A 7 16.75 -5.60 7.90
C ILE A 7 16.96 -4.54 6.80
N TRP A 8 18.22 -4.33 6.42
CA TRP A 8 18.65 -3.37 5.41
C TRP A 8 19.73 -3.99 4.51
N PRO A 9 19.34 -4.89 3.57
CA PRO A 9 20.28 -5.50 2.65
C PRO A 9 20.84 -4.48 1.66
N GLU A 10 21.97 -4.84 1.03
CA GLU A 10 22.49 -4.11 -0.13
C GLU A 10 21.44 -4.10 -1.25
N ALA A 11 21.12 -2.89 -1.72
CA ALA A 11 20.01 -2.64 -2.62
C ALA A 11 20.43 -1.62 -3.67
N ASP A 12 20.21 -1.94 -4.95
CA ASP A 12 20.50 -1.06 -6.06
C ASP A 12 19.23 -0.30 -6.46
N PHE A 13 19.05 0.88 -5.87
CA PHE A 13 17.91 1.75 -6.16
C PHE A 13 18.02 2.43 -7.53
N ALA A 14 19.23 2.63 -8.04
CA ALA A 14 19.43 3.27 -9.34
C ALA A 14 18.89 2.36 -10.45
N GLU A 15 19.27 1.09 -10.43
CA GLU A 15 18.76 0.08 -11.37
C GLU A 15 17.31 -0.32 -11.03
N GLY A 16 16.93 -0.36 -9.75
CA GLY A 16 15.58 -0.73 -9.30
C GLY A 16 14.46 0.19 -9.81
N PHE A 17 14.77 1.45 -10.11
CA PHE A 17 13.78 2.48 -10.46
C PHE A 17 14.00 3.11 -11.84
N VAL A 18 14.70 2.41 -12.76
CA VAL A 18 14.72 2.76 -14.18
C VAL A 18 13.33 2.50 -14.78
N ILE A 19 12.59 3.58 -15.09
CA ILE A 19 11.18 3.53 -15.52
C ILE A 19 11.05 3.05 -16.98
N TRP A 20 12.02 3.38 -17.83
CA TRP A 20 12.01 3.06 -19.26
C TRP A 20 13.24 2.21 -19.59
N ARG A 21 13.04 0.93 -19.88
CA ARG A 21 14.07 0.04 -20.42
C ARG A 21 13.81 -0.21 -21.90
N GLU A 22 14.87 -0.36 -22.69
CA GLU A 22 14.75 -0.65 -24.12
C GLU A 22 14.05 -2.00 -24.37
N LEU A 23 13.26 -2.09 -25.44
CA LEU A 23 12.55 -3.31 -25.84
C LEU A 23 13.57 -4.33 -26.38
N GLY A 24 13.77 -5.46 -25.69
CA GLY A 24 14.73 -6.50 -26.09
C GLY A 24 15.57 -7.10 -24.96
N VAL A 25 15.37 -6.68 -23.71
CA VAL A 25 16.02 -7.27 -22.53
C VAL A 25 15.33 -8.60 -22.18
N ASP A 26 16.11 -9.67 -22.07
CA ASP A 26 15.64 -11.04 -21.82
C ASP A 26 14.77 -11.15 -20.55
N TYR A 27 13.49 -11.48 -20.74
CA TYR A 27 12.48 -11.58 -19.68
C TYR A 27 12.53 -12.92 -18.94
N GLU A 28 13.21 -13.93 -19.50
CA GLU A 28 13.27 -15.28 -18.96
C GLU A 28 14.59 -15.58 -18.20
N GLY A 29 15.59 -14.67 -18.31
CA GLY A 29 16.91 -14.78 -17.65
C GLY A 29 17.24 -13.71 -16.57
N GLY A 30 16.47 -12.62 -16.47
CA GLY A 30 16.57 -11.65 -15.37
C GLY A 30 16.89 -10.22 -15.81
N VAL A 31 15.85 -9.47 -16.17
CA VAL A 31 15.87 -8.01 -16.45
C VAL A 31 16.33 -7.19 -15.24
N LEU A 32 16.17 -7.72 -14.02
CA LEU A 32 16.48 -7.02 -12.79
C LEU A 32 17.40 -7.85 -11.91
N HIS A 33 18.63 -7.37 -11.71
CA HIS A 33 19.59 -7.97 -10.81
C HIS A 33 18.97 -8.11 -9.41
N MET A 34 19.38 -9.12 -8.64
CA MET A 34 18.75 -9.40 -7.33
C MET A 34 18.76 -8.17 -6.40
N SER A 35 19.87 -7.41 -6.40
CA SER A 35 20.02 -6.15 -5.67
C SER A 35 18.96 -5.11 -6.03
N ALA A 36 18.55 -5.04 -7.30
CA ALA A 36 17.54 -4.11 -7.77
C ALA A 36 16.11 -4.59 -7.43
N ARG A 37 15.84 -5.90 -7.44
CA ARG A 37 14.56 -6.46 -6.89
C ARG A 37 14.43 -6.19 -5.40
N VAL A 38 15.53 -6.32 -4.66
CA VAL A 38 15.60 -5.99 -3.23
C VAL A 38 15.28 -4.50 -3.01
N ALA A 39 15.80 -3.61 -3.86
CA ALA A 39 15.49 -2.18 -3.79
C ALA A 39 14.00 -1.88 -3.94
N ILE A 40 13.33 -2.47 -4.95
CA ILE A 40 11.87 -2.32 -5.14
C ILE A 40 11.11 -2.84 -3.91
N HIS A 41 11.48 -4.01 -3.40
CA HIS A 41 10.81 -4.61 -2.25
C HIS A 41 11.01 -3.80 -0.97
N LEU A 42 12.21 -3.24 -0.76
CA LEU A 42 12.51 -2.36 0.36
C LEU A 42 11.72 -1.06 0.28
N ALA A 43 11.66 -0.43 -0.90
CA ALA A 43 10.85 0.76 -1.15
C ALA A 43 9.36 0.51 -0.89
N HIS A 44 8.81 -0.62 -1.36
CA HIS A 44 7.43 -0.99 -1.09
C HIS A 44 7.15 -1.13 0.42
N ARG A 45 8.05 -1.74 1.18
CA ARG A 45 7.93 -1.85 2.65
C ARG A 45 7.93 -0.48 3.34
N ILE A 46 8.85 0.39 2.95
CA ILE A 46 8.92 1.76 3.49
C ILE A 46 7.62 2.51 3.17
N GLY A 47 7.17 2.44 1.90
CA GLY A 47 5.92 3.03 1.46
C GLY A 47 4.71 2.49 2.23
N ALA A 48 4.66 1.18 2.51
CA ALA A 48 3.60 0.57 3.30
C ALA A 48 3.57 1.09 4.74
N VAL A 49 4.74 1.24 5.40
CA VAL A 49 4.83 1.81 6.75
C VAL A 49 4.38 3.26 6.76
N VAL A 50 4.88 4.09 5.84
CA VAL A 50 4.49 5.51 5.73
C VAL A 50 2.99 5.64 5.49
N THR A 51 2.45 4.88 4.54
CA THR A 51 1.02 4.86 4.21
C THR A 51 0.17 4.44 5.42
N PHE A 52 0.58 3.38 6.13
CA PHE A 52 -0.10 2.90 7.32
C PHE A 52 -0.17 3.96 8.41
N LEU A 53 0.95 4.64 8.68
CA LEU A 53 1.02 5.69 9.70
C LEU A 53 0.15 6.89 9.30
N VAL A 54 0.32 7.42 8.09
CA VAL A 54 -0.42 8.60 7.62
C VAL A 54 -1.92 8.34 7.58
N LEU A 55 -2.36 7.26 6.91
CA LEU A 55 -3.79 6.94 6.81
C LEU A 55 -4.37 6.53 8.16
N GLY A 56 -3.65 5.74 8.94
CA GLY A 56 -4.05 5.34 10.29
C GLY A 56 -4.30 6.56 11.18
N SER A 57 -3.39 7.54 11.19
CA SER A 57 -3.58 8.80 11.90
C SER A 57 -4.80 9.57 11.40
N ILE A 58 -4.98 9.71 10.07
CA ILE A 58 -6.13 10.41 9.49
C ILE A 58 -7.45 9.73 9.91
N PHE A 59 -7.55 8.40 9.80
CA PHE A 59 -8.77 7.69 10.14
C PHE A 59 -9.09 7.79 11.64
N ILE A 60 -8.08 7.71 12.51
CA ILE A 60 -8.25 7.92 13.96
C ILE A 60 -8.76 9.34 14.24
N LEU A 61 -8.20 10.36 13.60
CA LEU A 61 -8.64 11.74 13.77
C LEU A 61 -10.08 11.94 13.29
N LEU A 62 -10.45 11.39 12.12
CA LEU A 62 -11.80 11.45 11.58
C LEU A 62 -12.83 10.75 12.49
N MET A 63 -12.46 9.64 13.12
CA MET A 63 -13.32 8.93 14.07
C MET A 63 -13.53 9.71 15.39
N ARG A 64 -12.55 10.51 15.80
CA ARG A 64 -12.58 11.29 17.06
C ARG A 64 -13.17 12.68 16.91
N ALA A 65 -13.11 13.26 15.71
CA ALA A 65 -13.64 14.59 15.43
C ALA A 65 -15.19 14.61 15.49
N PRO A 66 -15.80 15.79 15.75
CA PRO A 66 -17.25 15.95 15.87
C PRO A 66 -17.95 15.96 14.50
N PHE A 67 -17.61 15.02 13.62
CA PHE A 67 -18.28 14.83 12.33
C PHE A 67 -19.55 13.97 12.47
N ASN A 68 -20.36 13.96 11.41
CA ASN A 68 -21.54 13.11 11.36
C ASN A 68 -21.17 11.60 11.49
N ALA A 69 -22.13 10.82 11.96
CA ALA A 69 -21.93 9.39 12.22
C ALA A 69 -21.53 8.60 10.95
N GLY A 70 -22.02 9.02 9.77
CA GLY A 70 -21.69 8.38 8.50
C GLY A 70 -20.21 8.48 8.13
N LEU A 71 -19.61 9.67 8.27
CA LEU A 71 -18.18 9.88 8.00
C LEU A 71 -17.31 9.08 8.97
N ARG A 72 -17.69 9.05 10.25
CA ARG A 72 -16.99 8.25 11.26
C ARG A 72 -17.06 6.75 10.96
N ALA A 73 -18.23 6.25 10.57
CA ALA A 73 -18.40 4.85 10.19
C ALA A 73 -17.55 4.50 8.96
N ALA A 74 -17.57 5.35 7.93
CA ALA A 74 -16.72 5.17 6.75
C ALA A 74 -15.22 5.16 7.10
N ALA A 75 -14.78 6.01 8.04
CA ALA A 75 -13.39 6.04 8.50
C ALA A 75 -13.02 4.76 9.27
N GLY A 76 -13.95 4.22 10.06
CA GLY A 76 -13.79 2.93 10.73
C GLY A 76 -13.63 1.78 9.74
N VAL A 77 -14.48 1.72 8.70
CA VAL A 77 -14.38 0.71 7.63
C VAL A 77 -13.04 0.81 6.90
N ALA A 78 -12.62 2.02 6.53
CA ALA A 78 -11.33 2.23 5.88
C ALA A 78 -10.15 1.81 6.79
N GLY A 79 -10.24 2.05 8.10
CA GLY A 79 -9.26 1.59 9.08
C GLY A 79 -9.16 0.07 9.16
N VAL A 80 -10.29 -0.64 9.16
CA VAL A 80 -10.30 -2.11 9.12
C VAL A 80 -9.68 -2.64 7.83
N LEU A 81 -10.03 -2.06 6.67
CA LEU A 81 -9.43 -2.44 5.39
C LEU A 81 -7.92 -2.21 5.37
N LEU A 82 -7.42 -1.12 5.97
CA LEU A 82 -5.98 -0.84 6.09
C LEU A 82 -5.26 -1.91 6.94
N LEU A 83 -5.88 -2.37 8.03
CA LEU A 83 -5.32 -3.44 8.87
C LEU A 83 -5.29 -4.79 8.12
N ILE A 84 -6.37 -5.11 7.40
CA ILE A 84 -6.43 -6.31 6.55
C ILE A 84 -5.35 -6.22 5.46
N GLN A 85 -5.20 -5.06 4.81
CA GLN A 85 -4.19 -4.84 3.77
C GLN A 85 -2.77 -5.11 4.28
N LEU A 86 -2.43 -4.56 5.46
CA LEU A 86 -1.14 -4.77 6.10
C LEU A 86 -0.92 -6.24 6.45
N GLY A 87 -1.94 -6.89 7.04
CA GLY A 87 -1.90 -8.31 7.40
C GLY A 87 -1.68 -9.21 6.18
N LEU A 88 -2.42 -8.98 5.09
CA LEU A 88 -2.24 -9.70 3.83
C LEU A 88 -0.85 -9.47 3.24
N GLY A 89 -0.34 -8.24 3.28
CA GLY A 89 1.00 -7.92 2.77
C GLY A 89 2.10 -8.68 3.51
N ILE A 90 2.00 -8.76 4.85
CA ILE A 90 2.91 -9.56 5.67
C ILE A 90 2.73 -11.06 5.37
N GLY A 91 1.48 -11.53 5.28
CA GLY A 91 1.16 -12.93 4.98
C GLY A 91 1.75 -13.41 3.66
N ILE A 92 1.66 -12.60 2.60
CA ILE A 92 2.25 -12.90 1.29
C ILE A 92 3.75 -13.16 1.39
N VAL A 93 4.47 -12.32 2.14
CA VAL A 93 5.93 -12.47 2.34
C VAL A 93 6.25 -13.76 3.09
N LEU A 94 5.48 -14.08 4.14
CA LEU A 94 5.71 -15.29 4.96
C LEU A 94 5.37 -16.59 4.22
N THR A 95 4.44 -16.53 3.29
CA THR A 95 3.96 -17.70 2.53
C THR A 95 4.59 -17.85 1.15
N HIS A 96 5.63 -17.05 0.86
CA HIS A 96 6.39 -17.10 -0.40
C HIS A 96 5.53 -16.82 -1.64
N LEU A 97 4.72 -15.76 -1.59
CA LEU A 97 3.97 -15.22 -2.73
C LEU A 97 2.91 -16.19 -3.33
N PRO A 98 1.98 -16.74 -2.53
CA PRO A 98 0.88 -17.51 -3.07
C PRO A 98 -0.04 -16.62 -3.91
N LEU A 99 -0.41 -17.08 -5.10
CA LEU A 99 -1.23 -16.31 -6.04
C LEU A 99 -2.53 -15.81 -5.42
N ALA A 100 -3.23 -16.67 -4.67
CA ALA A 100 -4.47 -16.30 -3.99
C ALA A 100 -4.28 -15.16 -2.97
N GLY A 101 -3.16 -15.17 -2.24
CA GLY A 101 -2.82 -14.12 -1.28
C GLY A 101 -2.55 -12.79 -1.98
N ALA A 102 -1.75 -12.82 -3.05
CA ALA A 102 -1.46 -11.62 -3.86
C ALA A 102 -2.74 -11.03 -4.49
N THR A 103 -3.62 -11.86 -5.03
CA THR A 103 -4.92 -11.42 -5.57
C THR A 103 -5.80 -10.80 -4.49
N ALA A 104 -5.90 -11.42 -3.31
CA ALA A 104 -6.66 -10.88 -2.20
C ALA A 104 -6.12 -9.52 -1.73
N HIS A 105 -4.79 -9.37 -1.64
CA HIS A 105 -4.16 -8.11 -1.27
C HIS A 105 -4.44 -7.00 -2.29
N ASN A 106 -4.48 -7.30 -3.58
CA ASN A 106 -4.84 -6.32 -4.61
C ASN A 106 -6.33 -5.94 -4.54
N ALA A 107 -7.22 -6.91 -4.29
CA ALA A 107 -8.64 -6.66 -4.14
C ALA A 107 -8.92 -5.75 -2.93
N VAL A 108 -8.29 -6.03 -1.77
CA VAL A 108 -8.42 -5.19 -0.57
C VAL A 108 -7.79 -3.80 -0.79
N ALA A 109 -6.69 -3.69 -1.53
CA ALA A 109 -6.11 -2.40 -1.90
C ALA A 109 -7.10 -1.53 -2.70
N ALA A 110 -7.81 -2.13 -3.66
CA ALA A 110 -8.81 -1.44 -4.45
C ALA A 110 -10.00 -0.97 -3.58
N LEU A 111 -10.47 -1.82 -2.66
CA LEU A 111 -11.52 -1.45 -1.71
C LEU A 111 -11.08 -0.33 -0.76
N LEU A 112 -9.84 -0.40 -0.26
CA LEU A 112 -9.26 0.66 0.56
C LEU A 112 -9.19 1.98 -0.22
N LEU A 113 -8.74 1.97 -1.48
CA LEU A 113 -8.72 3.15 -2.33
C LEU A 113 -10.11 3.76 -2.51
N LEU A 114 -11.11 2.93 -2.81
CA LEU A 114 -12.50 3.37 -2.95
C LEU A 114 -13.05 3.97 -1.65
N SER A 115 -12.70 3.39 -0.50
CA SER A 115 -13.09 3.94 0.81
C SER A 115 -12.46 5.33 1.05
N ILE A 116 -11.21 5.55 0.63
CA ILE A 116 -10.53 6.85 0.75
C ILE A 116 -11.17 7.89 -0.17
N VAL A 117 -11.48 7.52 -1.41
CA VAL A 117 -12.21 8.40 -2.35
C VAL A 117 -13.57 8.80 -1.79
N THR A 118 -14.29 7.84 -1.20
CA THR A 118 -15.58 8.07 -0.55
C THR A 118 -15.44 9.01 0.65
N LEU A 119 -14.44 8.80 1.51
CA LEU A 119 -14.13 9.67 2.65
C LEU A 119 -13.81 11.10 2.20
N ASN A 120 -12.99 11.25 1.16
CA ASN A 120 -12.66 12.57 0.59
C ASN A 120 -13.90 13.26 0.00
N HIS A 121 -14.83 12.53 -0.59
CA HIS A 121 -16.10 13.11 -1.03
C HIS A 121 -16.96 13.55 0.18
N LEU A 122 -17.14 12.69 1.18
CA LEU A 122 -17.98 12.98 2.35
C LEU A 122 -17.42 14.11 3.23
N ALA A 123 -16.09 14.25 3.28
CA ALA A 123 -15.42 15.31 4.04
C ALA A 123 -15.49 16.69 3.34
N ARG A 124 -15.82 16.74 2.05
CA ARG A 124 -15.96 18.01 1.31
C ARG A 124 -17.42 18.49 1.34
N PRO A 125 -17.73 19.62 2.00
CA PRO A 125 -19.08 20.16 1.95
C PRO A 125 -19.44 20.54 0.51
N LYS A 126 -20.66 20.19 0.07
CA LYS A 126 -21.21 20.74 -1.18
C LYS A 126 -21.27 22.26 -0.99
N LYS A 127 -20.57 23.03 -1.83
CA LYS A 127 -20.85 24.46 -1.95
C LYS A 127 -22.31 24.56 -2.41
N LEU A 128 -23.21 25.02 -1.55
CA LEU A 128 -24.49 25.53 -2.02
C LEU A 128 -24.15 26.79 -2.85
N SER A 129 -24.33 26.70 -4.16
CA SER A 129 -24.41 27.89 -5.00
C SER A 129 -25.67 28.67 -4.59
N PRO A 130 -25.58 30.01 -4.49
CA PRO A 130 -26.69 30.88 -4.10
C PRO A 130 -27.87 30.83 -5.08
#